data_AF-A0A7T5RK33-F1
#
_entry.id   AF-A0A7T5RK33-F1
#
_cell.length_a   1.000
_cell.length_b   1.000
_cell.length_c   1.000
_cell.angle_alpha   90.00
_cell.angle_beta   90.00
_cell.angle_gamma   90.00
#
_symmetry.space_group_name_H-M   'P 1'
#
loop_
_entity.id
_entity.type
_entity.pdbx_description
1 polymer ?
#
loop_
_entity_poly.entity_id
_entity_poly.type
_entity_poly.pdbx_seq_one_letter_code
_entity_poly.pdbx_strand_id
1 'polypeptide(L)'
;MRKFHLGDVLSVITRINVSPRLMKGVFDITSFMVGHEIEPAENIVLYADQCRASLLEQHPNLKKVSVAGVNTKNWKQWLSTQVKKYGEKLSVKPISA
;
A
#
# COMPACT_ATOMS: atom_id res chain seq x y z
N MET A 1 -12.34 6.35 -8.07
CA MET A 1 -10.93 6.62 -7.65
C MET A 1 -10.92 7.22 -6.26
N ARG A 2 -9.94 6.90 -5.41
CA ARG A 2 -9.81 7.42 -4.05
C ARG A 2 -8.33 7.64 -3.70
N LYS A 3 -8.05 8.63 -2.85
CA LYS A 3 -6.67 8.93 -2.41
C LYS A 3 -6.30 8.11 -1.18
N PHE A 4 -5.16 7.44 -1.23
CA PHE A 4 -4.59 6.68 -0.11
C PHE A 4 -3.23 7.25 0.30
N HIS A 5 -2.83 7.02 1.55
CA HIS A 5 -1.50 7.40 1.99
C HIS A 5 -0.46 6.50 1.29
N LEU A 6 0.68 7.07 0.89
CA LEU A 6 1.76 6.32 0.24
C LEU A 6 2.16 5.09 1.04
N GLY A 7 2.23 5.22 2.37
CA GLY A 7 2.51 4.09 3.27
C GLY A 7 1.49 2.95 3.19
N ASP A 8 0.21 3.22 2.91
CA ASP A 8 -0.80 2.17 2.71
C ASP A 8 -0.50 1.39 1.41
N VAL A 9 -0.26 2.14 0.33
CA VAL A 9 0.10 1.60 -0.99
C VAL A 9 1.39 0.77 -0.93
N LEU A 10 2.44 1.32 -0.30
CA LEU A 10 3.72 0.63 -0.15
C LEU A 10 3.61 -0.59 0.74
N SER A 11 2.72 -0.60 1.73
CA SER A 11 2.50 -1.79 2.57
C SER A 11 1.94 -2.96 1.77
N VAL A 12 1.03 -2.68 0.83
CA VAL A 12 0.51 -3.69 -0.11
C VAL A 12 1.60 -4.13 -1.08
N ILE A 13 2.27 -3.17 -1.73
CA ILE A 13 3.28 -3.47 -2.76
C ILE A 13 4.49 -4.18 -2.19
N THR A 14 4.94 -3.89 -0.97
CA THR A 14 6.22 -4.42 -0.47
C THR A 14 6.04 -5.59 0.51
N ARG A 15 4.79 -5.85 0.94
CA ARG A 15 4.44 -6.75 2.05
C ARG A 15 5.08 -6.37 3.40
N ILE A 16 5.72 -5.20 3.50
CA ILE A 16 6.25 -4.65 4.74
C ILE A 16 5.30 -3.55 5.21
N ASN A 17 4.77 -3.68 6.42
CA ASN A 17 3.86 -2.68 6.95
C ASN A 17 4.61 -1.39 7.29
N VAL A 18 4.42 -0.40 6.44
CA VAL A 18 4.95 0.97 6.54
C VAL A 18 3.80 1.99 6.57
N SER A 19 2.57 1.53 6.80
CA SER A 19 1.41 2.41 6.89
C SER A 19 1.42 3.16 8.22
N PRO A 20 1.21 4.49 8.22
CA PRO A 20 0.96 5.25 9.46
C PRO A 20 -0.29 4.76 10.20
N ARG A 21 -1.23 4.13 9.47
CA ARG A 21 -2.47 3.54 9.99
C ARG A 21 -2.33 2.04 10.26
N LEU A 22 -1.12 1.48 10.18
CA LEU A 22 -0.81 0.07 10.36
C LEU A 22 -1.72 -0.82 9.48
N MET A 23 -2.18 -1.96 10.00
CA MET A 23 -3.04 -2.88 9.25
C MET A 23 -4.35 -2.24 8.78
N LYS A 24 -4.92 -1.28 9.53
CA LYS A 24 -6.14 -0.58 9.09
C LYS A 24 -5.95 0.10 7.73
N GLY A 25 -4.76 0.65 7.47
CA GLY A 25 -4.43 1.23 6.18
C GLY A 25 -4.40 0.19 5.06
N VAL A 26 -3.87 -0.99 5.35
CA VAL A 26 -3.81 -2.13 4.41
C VAL A 26 -5.21 -2.63 4.08
N PHE A 27 -6.04 -2.90 5.10
CA PHE A 27 -7.44 -3.31 4.90
C PHE A 27 -8.24 -2.27 4.09
N ASP A 28 -8.15 -0.98 4.42
CA ASP A 28 -8.91 0.08 3.72
C ASP A 28 -8.55 0.17 2.23
N ILE A 29 -7.27 0.06 1.87
CA ILE A 29 -6.86 0.09 0.45
C ILE A 29 -7.23 -1.20 -0.28
N THR A 30 -7.00 -2.37 0.32
CA THR A 30 -7.32 -3.65 -0.35
C THR A 30 -8.81 -3.79 -0.53
N SER A 31 -9.64 -3.50 0.48
CA SER A 31 -11.10 -3.53 0.40
C SER A 31 -11.62 -2.59 -0.69
N PHE A 32 -11.09 -1.35 -0.73
CA PHE A 32 -11.44 -0.42 -1.81
C PHE A 32 -11.06 -0.96 -3.19
N MET A 33 -9.90 -1.60 -3.32
CA MET A 33 -9.41 -2.09 -4.59
C MET A 33 -10.20 -3.30 -5.11
N VAL A 34 -10.59 -4.22 -4.23
CA VAL A 34 -11.39 -5.41 -4.60
C VAL A 34 -12.88 -5.12 -4.69
N GLY A 35 -13.34 -3.96 -4.19
CA GLY A 35 -14.71 -3.50 -4.30
C GLY A 35 -15.68 -4.04 -3.25
N HIS A 36 -15.18 -4.71 -2.20
CA HIS A 36 -15.95 -5.15 -1.04
C HIS A 36 -15.11 -5.01 0.23
N GLU A 37 -15.77 -5.00 1.38
CA GLU A 37 -15.08 -4.99 2.67
C GLU A 37 -14.47 -6.37 2.94
N ILE A 38 -13.15 -6.41 3.18
CA ILE A 38 -12.43 -7.61 3.60
C ILE A 38 -12.53 -7.69 5.13
N GLU A 39 -13.13 -8.75 5.62
CA GLU A 39 -13.28 -9.02 7.05
C GLU A 39 -11.94 -9.37 7.71
N PRO A 40 -11.73 -9.07 9.00
CA PRO A 40 -10.48 -9.40 9.71
C PRO A 40 -10.14 -10.90 9.74
N ALA A 41 -11.15 -11.77 9.62
CA ALA A 41 -10.98 -13.22 9.57
C ALA A 41 -10.49 -13.72 8.20
N GLU A 42 -10.56 -12.91 7.15
CA GLU A 42 -10.14 -13.27 5.81
C GLU A 42 -8.63 -13.12 5.60
N ASN A 43 -8.12 -13.78 4.55
CA ASN A 43 -6.70 -13.76 4.22
C ASN A 43 -6.30 -12.47 3.48
N ILE A 44 -5.96 -11.44 4.24
CA ILE A 44 -5.50 -10.14 3.71
C ILE A 44 -4.28 -10.25 2.78
N VAL A 45 -3.43 -11.26 2.94
CA VAL A 45 -2.23 -11.44 2.10
C VAL A 45 -2.61 -11.79 0.67
N LEU A 46 -3.65 -12.62 0.49
CA LEU A 46 -4.15 -13.00 -0.83
C LEU A 46 -4.67 -11.77 -1.60
N TYR A 47 -5.50 -10.96 -0.94
CA TYR A 47 -6.03 -9.74 -1.54
C TYR A 47 -4.95 -8.70 -1.81
N ALA A 48 -3.96 -8.57 -0.92
CA ALA A 48 -2.82 -7.69 -1.13
C ALA A 48 -2.01 -8.10 -2.38
N ASP A 49 -1.82 -9.40 -2.62
CA ASP A 49 -1.15 -9.90 -3.82
C ASP A 49 -1.93 -9.61 -5.09
N GLN A 50 -3.26 -9.77 -5.05
CA GLN A 50 -4.13 -9.40 -6.17
C GLN A 50 -4.04 -7.89 -6.48
N CYS A 51 -4.01 -7.05 -5.44
CA CYS A 51 -3.91 -5.60 -5.58
C CYS A 51 -2.53 -5.13 -6.05
N ARG A 52 -1.46 -5.86 -5.70
CA ARG A 52 -0.07 -5.48 -5.97
C ARG A 52 0.19 -5.18 -7.44
N ALA A 53 -0.24 -6.07 -8.34
CA ALA A 53 0.00 -5.91 -9.77
C ALA A 53 -0.64 -4.62 -10.29
N SER A 54 -1.92 -4.41 -9.99
CA SER A 54 -2.66 -3.20 -10.39
C SER A 54 -2.05 -1.93 -9.80
N LEU A 55 -1.62 -1.93 -8.53
CA LEU A 55 -0.95 -0.77 -7.92
C LEU A 55 0.37 -0.41 -8.62
N LEU A 56 1.14 -1.42 -9.05
CA LEU A 56 2.39 -1.21 -9.79
C LEU A 56 2.16 -0.76 -11.24
N GLU A 57 1.01 -1.08 -11.84
CA GLU A 57 0.59 -0.55 -13.13
C GLU A 57 0.13 0.91 -13.01
N GLN A 58 -0.64 1.23 -11.97
CA GLN A 58 -1.12 2.59 -11.69
C GLN A 58 0.02 3.52 -11.24
N HIS A 59 1.04 2.99 -10.57
CA HIS A 59 2.20 3.74 -10.07
C HIS A 59 3.53 3.06 -10.45
N PRO A 60 3.95 3.09 -11.73
CA PRO A 60 5.15 2.39 -12.20
C PRO A 60 6.44 2.83 -11.53
N ASN A 61 6.50 4.08 -11.06
CA ASN A 61 7.62 4.64 -10.30
C ASN A 61 7.88 3.87 -8.99
N LEU A 62 6.86 3.23 -8.39
CA LEU A 62 7.01 2.46 -7.16
C LEU A 62 7.69 1.10 -7.38
N LYS A 63 7.82 0.61 -8.62
CA LYS A 63 8.59 -0.61 -8.94
C LYS A 63 10.06 -0.51 -8.51
N LYS A 64 10.59 0.71 -8.38
CA LYS A 64 11.98 0.99 -7.99
C LYS A 64 12.16 1.12 -6.48
N VAL A 65 11.09 1.02 -5.69
CA VAL A 65 11.17 1.14 -4.23
C VAL A 65 11.73 -0.15 -3.65
N SER A 66 12.86 -0.03 -2.96
CA SER A 66 13.44 -1.11 -2.18
C SER A 66 13.12 -0.92 -0.69
N VAL A 67 12.76 -2.02 -0.03
CA VAL A 67 12.54 -2.10 1.43
C VAL A 67 13.70 -2.78 2.15
N ALA A 68 14.85 -2.96 1.48
CA ALA A 68 16.04 -3.51 2.10
C ALA A 68 16.45 -2.69 3.35
N GLY A 69 16.57 -3.36 4.48
CA GLY A 69 16.94 -2.73 5.76
C GLY A 69 15.81 -1.97 6.47
N VAL A 70 14.59 -1.96 5.92
CA VAL A 70 13.42 -1.39 6.63
C VAL A 70 12.99 -2.32 7.77
N ASN A 71 12.79 -1.77 8.95
CA ASN A 71 12.40 -2.48 10.17
C ASN A 71 11.49 -1.60 11.06
N THR A 72 11.03 -2.17 12.17
CA THR A 72 10.09 -1.53 13.10
C THR A 72 10.60 -0.23 13.73
N LYS A 73 11.92 0.00 13.75
CA LYS A 73 12.54 1.20 14.32
C LYS A 73 12.72 2.32 13.29
N ASN A 74 12.99 1.99 12.02
CA ASN A 74 13.37 2.98 11.01
C ASN A 74 12.29 3.24 9.93
N TRP A 75 11.21 2.46 9.88
CA TRP A 75 10.22 2.57 8.80
C TRP A 75 9.57 3.95 8.69
N LYS A 76 9.36 4.67 9.80
CA LYS A 76 8.78 6.03 9.79
C LYS A 76 9.69 7.03 9.08
N GLN A 77 10.99 6.96 9.39
CA GLN A 77 11.99 7.82 8.75
C GLN A 77 12.13 7.47 7.28
N TRP A 78 12.19 6.17 6.95
CA TRP A 78 12.20 5.69 5.57
C TRP A 78 10.95 6.14 4.81
N LEU A 79 9.76 6.04 5.41
CA LEU A 79 8.52 6.47 4.78
C LEU A 79 8.54 7.97 4.49
N SER A 80 9.06 8.79 5.41
CA SER A 80 9.22 10.23 5.17
C SER A 80 10.08 10.52 3.94
N THR A 81 11.15 9.75 3.69
CA THR A 81 11.96 9.92 2.47
C THR A 81 11.20 9.50 1.22
N GLN A 82 10.38 8.46 1.29
CA GLN A 82 9.53 8.04 0.17
C GLN A 82 8.42 9.07 -0.11
N VAL A 83 7.80 9.64 0.93
CA VAL A 83 6.77 10.68 0.82
C VAL A 83 7.33 11.92 0.14
N LYS A 84 8.56 12.34 0.48
CA LYS A 84 9.23 13.46 -0.20
C LYS A 84 9.48 13.18 -1.69
N LYS A 85 9.70 11.92 -2.07
CA LYS A 85 10.05 11.51 -3.44
C LYS A 85 8.82 11.25 -4.32
N TYR A 86 7.77 10.66 -3.77
CA TYR A 86 6.62 10.17 -4.55
C TYR A 86 5.30 10.87 -4.19
N GLY A 87 5.32 11.77 -3.21
CA GLY A 87 4.13 12.41 -2.67
C GLY A 87 3.47 11.60 -1.54
N GLU A 88 2.75 12.30 -0.67
CA GLU A 88 2.12 11.68 0.51
C GLU A 88 0.86 10.88 0.17
N LYS A 89 0.09 11.33 -0.83
CA LYS A 89 -1.20 10.77 -1.21
C LYS A 89 -1.18 10.34 -2.67
N LEU A 90 -1.54 9.09 -2.92
CA LEU A 90 -1.65 8.53 -4.27
C LEU A 90 -3.11 8.25 -4.62
N SER A 91 -3.47 8.56 -5.86
CA SER A 91 -4.79 8.24 -6.41
C SER A 91 -4.82 6.79 -6.87
N VAL A 92 -5.69 5.99 -6.24
CA VAL A 92 -5.87 4.56 -6.54
C VAL A 92 -7.24 4.34 -7.19
N LYS A 93 -7.27 3.47 -8.19
CA LYS A 93 -8.46 2.94 -8.85
C LYS A 93 -8.73 1.50 -8.38
N PRO A 94 -10.00 1.08 -8.27
CA PRO A 94 -10.32 -0.32 -8.03
C PRO A 94 -9.89 -1.20 -9.21
N ILE A 95 -9.73 -2.51 -8.95
CA ILE A 95 -9.35 -3.51 -9.94
C ILE A 95 -10.50 -3.77 -10.90
N SER A 96 -11.72 -3.88 -10.37
CA SER A 96 -12.94 -4.15 -11.14
C SER A 96 -13.62 -2.87 -11.66
N ALA A 97 -12.84 -1.84 -12.02
CA ALA A 97 -13.35 -0.55 -12.50
C ALA A 97 -13.66 -0.57 -14.00
#